data_AF-A0A7X7E4A7-F1
#
_entry.id   AF-A0A7X7E4A7-F1
#
_cell.length_a   1.000
_cell.length_b   1.000
_cell.length_c   1.000
_cell.angle_alpha   90.00
_cell.angle_beta   90.00
_cell.angle_gamma   90.00
#
_symmetry.space_group_name_H-M   'P 1'
#
loop_
_entity.id
_entity.type
_entity.pdbx_description
1 polymer ?
#
loop_
_entity_poly.entity_id
_entity_poly.type
_entity_poly.pdbx_seq_one_letter_code
_entity_poly.pdbx_strand_id
1 'polypeptide(L)'
;MRKITHSIKIAGSTGIFLSIGFVLTIIGSWLFFGMLIGVVFTHQINMLDIEISNFLNRFRTPQLTAFFQDFTDVGSWGVAIIGFIVAVLCLAYRKWFLSSLWITSLIGGYALNIFIKSLVQRPRPTEALISGYGFPSGHAMMSTVAYGMLCYYILLFINNQFERVTITCLFTGLILLIGFSR
;
A
#
# COMPACT_ATOMS: atom_id res chain seq x y z
N MET A 1 7.59 37.78 22.67
CA MET A 1 7.94 36.43 23.19
C MET A 1 6.91 35.33 22.87
N ARG A 2 5.59 35.60 22.80
CA ARG A 2 4.56 34.58 22.48
C ARG A 2 4.63 33.92 21.07
N LYS A 3 5.18 34.61 20.05
CA LYS A 3 5.29 34.05 18.68
C LYS A 3 6.45 33.04 18.51
N ILE A 4 7.54 33.21 19.26
CA ILE A 4 8.75 32.38 19.14
C ILE A 4 8.57 31.03 19.84
N THR A 5 7.89 31.00 20.98
CA THR A 5 7.54 29.75 21.66
C THR A 5 6.56 28.90 20.84
N HIS A 6 5.69 29.51 20.04
CA HIS A 6 4.77 28.78 19.17
C HIS A 6 5.47 28.14 17.96
N SER A 7 6.49 28.80 17.37
CA SER A 7 7.26 28.23 16.26
C SER A 7 8.19 27.09 16.68
N ILE A 8 8.78 27.18 17.89
CA ILE A 8 9.63 26.13 18.46
C ILE A 8 8.80 24.88 18.81
N LYS A 9 7.57 25.05 19.31
CA LYS A 9 6.66 23.93 19.61
C LYS A 9 6.22 23.19 18.34
N ILE A 10 5.96 23.94 17.26
CA ILE A 10 5.62 23.35 15.95
C ILE A 10 6.83 22.58 15.41
N ALA A 11 8.02 23.19 15.37
CA ALA A 11 9.25 22.55 14.87
C ALA A 11 9.65 21.28 15.66
N GLY A 12 9.49 21.29 16.98
CA GLY A 12 9.74 20.11 17.82
C GLY A 12 8.76 18.96 17.55
N SER A 13 7.48 19.28 17.29
CA SER A 13 6.48 18.27 16.94
C SER A 13 6.69 17.69 15.54
N THR A 14 7.03 18.51 14.53
CA THR A 14 7.31 18.02 13.17
C THR A 14 8.55 17.13 13.12
N GLY A 15 9.59 17.46 13.90
CA GLY A 15 10.79 16.62 14.01
C GLY A 15 10.48 15.21 14.51
N ILE A 16 9.64 15.09 15.55
CA ILE A 16 9.22 13.79 16.10
C ILE A 16 8.43 12.99 15.06
N PHE A 17 7.48 13.60 14.35
CA PHE A 17 6.69 12.88 13.34
C PHE A 17 7.55 12.41 12.16
N LEU A 18 8.52 13.22 11.72
CA LEU A 18 9.48 12.83 10.68
C LEU A 18 10.38 11.69 11.16
N SER A 19 10.89 11.74 12.39
CA SER A 19 11.69 10.65 12.96
C SER A 19 10.89 9.37 13.10
N ILE A 20 9.64 9.44 13.56
CA ILE A 20 8.75 8.26 13.64
C ILE A 20 8.51 7.68 12.24
N GLY A 21 8.16 8.51 11.26
CA GLY A 21 7.94 8.06 9.88
C GLY A 21 9.20 7.42 9.28
N PHE A 22 10.37 7.99 9.56
CA PHE A 22 11.66 7.43 9.12
C PHE A 22 11.95 6.07 9.76
N VAL A 23 11.75 5.94 11.07
CA VAL A 23 11.91 4.66 11.79
C VAL A 23 10.93 3.61 11.26
N LEU A 24 9.66 3.97 11.05
CA LEU A 24 8.66 3.06 10.47
C LEU A 24 9.05 2.61 9.06
N THR A 25 9.62 3.50 8.25
CA THR A 25 10.11 3.17 6.90
C THR A 25 11.30 2.21 6.95
N ILE A 26 12.23 2.41 7.89
CA ILE A 26 13.36 1.48 8.11
C ILE A 26 12.84 0.11 8.52
N ILE A 27 11.96 0.05 9.52
CA ILE A 27 11.38 -1.21 10.00
C ILE A 27 10.62 -1.90 8.88
N GLY A 28 9.78 -1.19 8.15
CA GLY A 28 9.04 -1.74 7.00
C GLY A 28 9.96 -2.26 5.90
N SER A 29 11.02 -1.53 5.59
CA SER A 29 12.02 -1.96 4.59
C SER A 29 12.77 -3.21 5.08
N TRP A 30 13.19 -3.24 6.34
CA TRP A 30 13.86 -4.39 6.94
C TRP A 30 12.98 -5.63 6.93
N LEU A 31 11.70 -5.51 7.31
CA LEU A 31 10.73 -6.61 7.24
C LEU A 31 10.52 -7.08 5.79
N PHE A 32 10.38 -6.15 4.85
CA PHE A 32 10.22 -6.48 3.43
C PHE A 32 11.43 -7.21 2.86
N PHE A 33 12.65 -6.72 3.11
CA PHE A 33 13.87 -7.38 2.67
C PHE A 33 14.07 -8.74 3.34
N GLY A 34 13.76 -8.87 4.63
CA GLY A 34 13.77 -10.16 5.33
C GLY A 34 12.80 -11.16 4.68
N MET A 35 11.58 -10.72 4.38
CA MET A 35 10.59 -11.53 3.65
C MET A 35 11.08 -11.90 2.24
N LEU A 36 11.66 -10.95 1.50
CA LEU A 36 12.18 -11.17 0.16
C LEU A 36 13.30 -12.21 0.16
N ILE A 37 14.28 -12.09 1.07
CA ILE A 37 15.35 -13.06 1.25
C ILE A 37 14.75 -14.43 1.57
N GLY A 38 13.79 -14.49 2.49
CA GLY A 38 13.14 -15.73 2.84
C GLY A 38 12.39 -16.38 1.67
N VAL A 39 11.68 -15.60 0.86
CA VAL A 39 10.99 -16.10 -0.36
C VAL A 39 11.98 -16.66 -1.38
N VAL A 40 13.13 -16.00 -1.56
CA VAL A 40 14.15 -16.39 -2.56
C VAL A 40 14.99 -17.58 -2.09
N PHE A 41 15.40 -17.60 -0.82
CA PHE A 41 16.43 -18.54 -0.34
C PHE A 41 15.90 -19.63 0.58
N THR A 42 14.66 -19.56 1.07
CA THR A 42 14.14 -20.55 2.03
C THR A 42 12.94 -21.31 1.49
N HIS A 43 13.04 -22.65 1.48
CA HIS A 43 11.90 -23.51 1.17
C HIS A 43 10.78 -23.42 2.22
N GLN A 44 11.13 -23.12 3.48
CA GLN A 44 10.18 -23.06 4.59
C GLN A 44 9.10 -21.99 4.41
N ILE A 45 9.47 -20.78 3.95
CA ILE A 45 8.47 -19.73 3.70
C ILE A 45 7.51 -20.12 2.58
N ASN A 46 8.01 -20.80 1.54
CA ASN A 46 7.16 -21.29 0.46
C ASN A 46 6.20 -22.39 0.92
N MET A 47 6.64 -23.29 1.81
CA MET A 47 5.78 -24.33 2.40
C MET A 47 4.71 -23.72 3.30
N LEU A 48 5.10 -22.75 4.15
CA LEU A 48 4.17 -22.04 5.03
C LEU A 48 3.09 -21.27 4.22
N ASP A 49 3.47 -20.65 3.10
CA ASP A 49 2.51 -20.00 2.19
C ASP A 49 1.49 -21.00 1.62
N ILE A 50 1.94 -22.20 1.22
CA ILE A 50 1.06 -23.28 0.75
C ILE A 50 0.14 -23.77 1.87
N GLU A 51 0.65 -23.96 3.08
CA GLU A 51 -0.14 -24.40 4.24
C GLU A 51 -1.22 -23.38 4.61
N ILE A 52 -0.88 -22.09 4.65
CA ILE A 52 -1.84 -21.01 4.90
C ILE A 52 -2.89 -20.97 3.79
N SER A 53 -2.48 -21.04 2.52
CA SER A 53 -3.40 -21.04 1.39
C SER A 53 -4.38 -22.23 1.45
N ASN A 54 -3.86 -23.44 1.72
CA ASN A 54 -4.69 -24.64 1.88
C ASN A 54 -5.64 -24.55 3.09
N PHE A 55 -5.19 -23.95 4.19
CA PHE A 55 -6.04 -23.72 5.35
C PHE A 55 -7.17 -22.75 5.02
N LEU A 56 -6.88 -21.62 4.38
CA LEU A 56 -7.88 -20.63 3.99
C LEU A 56 -8.88 -21.20 2.96
N ASN A 57 -8.41 -22.02 2.01
CA ASN A 57 -9.25 -22.67 1.01
C ASN A 57 -10.33 -23.57 1.62
N ARG A 58 -10.13 -24.11 2.84
CA ARG A 58 -11.15 -24.92 3.54
C ARG A 58 -12.36 -24.11 3.98
N PHE A 59 -12.22 -22.81 4.16
CA PHE A 59 -13.30 -21.90 4.56
C PHE A 59 -13.94 -21.19 3.37
N ARG A 60 -13.52 -21.51 2.15
CA ARG A 60 -13.97 -20.81 0.94
C ARG A 60 -15.42 -21.15 0.63
N THR A 61 -16.26 -20.13 0.59
CA THR A 61 -17.65 -20.21 0.10
C THR A 61 -17.83 -19.26 -1.09
N PRO A 62 -18.84 -19.46 -1.95
CA PRO A 62 -19.12 -18.54 -3.05
C PRO A 62 -19.35 -17.10 -2.57
N GLN A 63 -20.04 -16.91 -1.45
CA GLN A 63 -20.33 -15.59 -0.86
C GLN A 63 -19.05 -14.91 -0.36
N LEU A 64 -18.22 -15.66 0.37
CA LEU A 64 -16.94 -15.12 0.88
C LEU A 64 -15.97 -14.80 -0.27
N THR A 65 -16.00 -15.62 -1.34
CA THR A 65 -15.20 -15.38 -2.54
C THR A 65 -15.66 -14.11 -3.24
N ALA A 66 -16.97 -13.90 -3.43
CA ALA A 66 -17.50 -12.67 -4.02
C ALA A 66 -17.11 -11.43 -3.20
N PHE A 67 -17.25 -11.50 -1.87
CA PHE A 67 -16.86 -10.43 -0.97
C PHE A 67 -15.37 -10.05 -1.11
N PHE A 68 -14.45 -11.02 -1.09
CA PHE A 68 -13.02 -10.74 -1.28
C PHE A 68 -12.66 -10.36 -2.73
N GLN A 69 -13.46 -10.78 -3.70
CA GLN A 69 -13.30 -10.35 -5.09
C GLN A 69 -13.55 -8.84 -5.21
N ASP A 70 -14.53 -8.28 -4.50
CA ASP A 70 -14.78 -6.84 -4.51
C ASP A 70 -13.55 -6.04 -4.02
N PHE A 71 -12.89 -6.48 -2.95
CA PHE A 71 -11.67 -5.83 -2.46
C PHE A 71 -10.51 -6.00 -3.44
N THR A 72 -10.37 -7.19 -4.00
CA THR A 72 -9.40 -7.46 -5.06
C THR A 72 -9.55 -6.48 -6.23
N ASP A 73 -10.79 -6.22 -6.61
CA ASP A 73 -11.21 -5.35 -7.70
C ASP A 73 -10.93 -3.88 -7.40
N VAL A 74 -11.21 -3.45 -6.17
CA VAL A 74 -10.81 -2.14 -5.64
C VAL A 74 -9.30 -1.96 -5.73
N GLY A 75 -8.52 -2.97 -5.33
CA GLY A 75 -7.06 -2.96 -5.47
C GLY A 75 -6.53 -3.06 -6.90
N SER A 76 -7.43 -3.27 -7.88
CA SER A 76 -7.12 -3.46 -9.30
C SER A 76 -7.54 -2.24 -10.10
N TRP A 77 -8.74 -2.28 -10.68
CA TRP A 77 -9.28 -1.22 -11.50
C TRP A 77 -9.66 -0.01 -10.64
N GLY A 78 -10.00 -0.20 -9.37
CA GLY A 78 -10.20 0.90 -8.42
C GLY A 78 -8.95 1.79 -8.27
N VAL A 79 -7.76 1.20 -8.23
CA VAL A 79 -6.48 1.94 -8.22
C VAL A 79 -6.28 2.74 -9.51
N ALA A 80 -6.62 2.18 -10.67
CA ALA A 80 -6.54 2.89 -11.95
C ALA A 80 -7.50 4.08 -12.01
N ILE A 81 -8.75 3.88 -11.58
CA ILE A 81 -9.78 4.92 -11.56
C ILE A 81 -9.38 6.06 -10.63
N ILE A 82 -8.98 5.74 -9.39
CA ILE A 82 -8.59 6.79 -8.43
C ILE A 82 -7.29 7.48 -8.86
N GLY A 83 -6.36 6.74 -9.46
CA GLY A 83 -5.15 7.25 -10.07
C GLY A 83 -5.45 8.33 -11.10
N PHE A 84 -6.40 8.07 -12.00
CA PHE A 84 -6.85 9.01 -13.01
C PHE A 84 -7.57 10.22 -12.40
N ILE A 85 -8.57 9.98 -11.54
CA ILE A 85 -9.38 11.05 -10.95
C ILE A 85 -8.51 12.04 -10.17
N VAL A 86 -7.63 11.55 -9.30
CA VAL A 86 -6.78 12.43 -8.47
C VAL A 86 -5.79 13.21 -9.33
N ALA A 87 -5.21 12.60 -10.36
CA ALA A 87 -4.33 13.29 -11.30
C ALA A 87 -5.07 14.43 -12.01
N VAL A 88 -6.25 14.16 -12.56
CA VAL A 88 -7.09 15.17 -13.24
C VAL A 88 -7.49 16.30 -12.30
N LEU A 89 -7.92 15.98 -11.08
CA LEU A 89 -8.27 17.00 -10.09
C LEU A 89 -7.06 17.88 -9.72
N CYS A 90 -5.89 17.29 -9.47
CA CYS A 90 -4.68 18.06 -9.17
C CYS A 90 -4.32 19.01 -10.31
N LEU A 91 -4.41 18.55 -11.56
CA LEU A 91 -4.16 19.38 -12.75
C LEU A 91 -5.21 20.49 -12.90
N ALA A 92 -6.50 20.18 -12.73
CA ALA A 92 -7.60 21.14 -12.84
C ALA A 92 -7.48 22.27 -11.81
N TYR A 93 -7.07 21.95 -10.58
CA TYR A 93 -6.81 22.94 -9.53
C TYR A 93 -5.38 23.53 -9.55
N ARG A 94 -4.62 23.29 -10.62
CA ARG A 94 -3.24 23.80 -10.83
C ARG A 94 -2.28 23.44 -9.68
N LYS A 95 -2.52 22.30 -9.01
CA LYS A 95 -1.67 21.73 -7.96
C LYS A 95 -0.55 20.90 -8.58
N TRP A 96 0.27 21.53 -9.44
CA TRP A 96 1.30 20.86 -10.25
C TRP A 96 2.26 19.99 -9.43
N PHE A 97 2.68 20.47 -8.25
CA PHE A 97 3.56 19.71 -7.37
C PHE A 97 2.89 18.43 -6.83
N LEU A 98 1.64 18.51 -6.36
CA LEU A 98 0.89 17.34 -5.91
C LEU A 98 0.63 16.38 -7.08
N SER A 99 0.27 16.90 -8.26
CA SER A 99 0.10 16.06 -9.45
C SER A 99 1.39 15.31 -9.81
N SER A 100 2.55 15.98 -9.74
CA SER A 100 3.84 15.35 -10.03
C SER A 100 4.17 14.26 -9.02
N LEU A 101 3.99 14.53 -7.72
CA LEU A 101 4.17 13.52 -6.67
C LEU A 101 3.27 12.31 -6.90
N TRP A 102 1.98 12.54 -7.15
CA TRP A 102 1.01 11.48 -7.41
C TRP A 102 1.41 10.57 -8.57
N ILE A 103 1.71 11.19 -9.73
CA ILE A 103 2.08 10.46 -10.95
C ILE A 103 3.39 9.70 -10.75
N THR A 104 4.41 10.36 -10.20
CA THR A 104 5.73 9.74 -10.00
C THR A 104 5.68 8.59 -9.00
N SER A 105 4.87 8.67 -7.95
CA SER A 105 4.69 7.58 -7.01
C SER A 105 3.94 6.39 -7.62
N LEU A 106 2.89 6.61 -8.42
CA LEU A 106 2.19 5.50 -9.10
C LEU A 106 3.10 4.81 -10.12
N ILE A 107 3.78 5.60 -10.97
CA ILE A 107 4.72 5.06 -11.96
C ILE A 107 5.89 4.33 -11.26
N GLY A 108 6.46 4.95 -10.21
CA GLY A 108 7.56 4.38 -9.45
C GLY A 108 7.17 3.09 -8.73
N GLY A 109 5.98 3.05 -8.11
CA GLY A 109 5.45 1.85 -7.48
C GLY A 109 5.24 0.71 -8.47
N TYR A 110 4.68 1.01 -9.63
CA TYR A 110 4.48 0.01 -10.69
C TYR A 110 5.80 -0.50 -11.27
N ALA A 111 6.73 0.41 -11.58
CA ALA A 111 8.05 0.06 -12.09
C ALA A 111 8.82 -0.80 -11.09
N LEU A 112 8.79 -0.45 -9.81
CA LEU A 112 9.42 -1.23 -8.74
C LEU A 112 8.77 -2.62 -8.60
N ASN A 113 7.45 -2.73 -8.73
CA ASN A 113 6.76 -4.02 -8.70
C ASN A 113 7.24 -4.94 -9.83
N ILE A 114 7.28 -4.43 -11.06
CA ILE A 114 7.77 -5.18 -12.23
C ILE A 114 9.24 -5.56 -12.05
N PHE A 115 10.06 -4.62 -11.59
CA PHE A 115 11.48 -4.85 -11.38
C PHE A 115 11.71 -6.00 -10.40
N ILE A 116 11.08 -5.97 -9.22
CA ILE A 116 11.23 -7.05 -8.22
C ILE A 116 10.68 -8.36 -8.77
N LYS A 117 9.54 -8.36 -9.46
CA LYS A 117 9.00 -9.57 -10.11
C LYS A 117 9.97 -10.18 -11.11
N SER A 118 10.66 -9.34 -11.89
CA SER A 118 11.65 -9.79 -12.89
C SER A 118 12.91 -10.39 -12.27
N LEU A 119 13.26 -9.96 -11.05
CA LEU A 119 14.40 -10.49 -10.29
C LEU A 119 14.06 -11.78 -9.56
N VAL A 120 12.91 -11.81 -8.87
CA VAL A 120 12.52 -12.93 -7.99
C VAL A 120 11.96 -14.10 -8.79
N GLN A 121 11.19 -13.82 -9.85
CA GLN A 121 10.61 -14.81 -10.75
C GLN A 121 9.86 -15.98 -10.06
N ARG A 122 9.27 -15.72 -8.88
CA ARG A 122 8.56 -16.76 -8.11
C ARG A 122 7.34 -17.26 -8.89
N PRO A 123 7.27 -18.55 -9.25
CA PRO A 123 6.13 -19.11 -9.95
C PRO A 123 4.90 -19.10 -9.05
N ARG A 124 3.73 -18.87 -9.63
CA ARG A 124 2.45 -19.08 -8.93
C ARG A 124 2.11 -20.58 -8.94
N PRO A 125 1.34 -21.07 -7.95
CA PRO A 125 0.74 -22.40 -8.02
C PRO A 125 -0.02 -22.57 -9.34
N THR A 126 -0.02 -23.79 -9.91
CA THR A 126 -0.64 -24.11 -11.21
C THR A 126 -2.14 -23.81 -11.26
N GLU A 127 -2.83 -23.80 -10.12
CA GLU A 127 -4.25 -23.46 -10.02
C GLU A 127 -4.55 -21.95 -9.96
N ALA A 128 -3.52 -21.10 -10.05
CA ALA A 128 -3.73 -19.66 -10.01
C ALA A 128 -4.46 -19.17 -11.28
N LEU A 129 -5.61 -18.52 -11.09
CA LEU A 129 -6.47 -17.96 -12.14
C LEU A 129 -5.79 -16.88 -13.01
N ILE A 130 -4.61 -16.38 -12.61
CA ILE A 130 -3.92 -15.27 -13.28
C ILE A 130 -2.44 -15.61 -13.47
N SER A 131 -1.98 -15.53 -14.72
CA SER A 131 -0.58 -15.74 -15.12
C SER A 131 0.38 -14.69 -14.57
N GLY A 132 1.65 -15.05 -14.41
CA GLY A 132 2.74 -14.15 -14.01
C GLY A 132 3.32 -14.45 -12.63
N TYR A 133 4.34 -13.69 -12.23
CA TYR A 133 5.05 -13.93 -10.98
C TYR A 133 4.24 -13.56 -9.74
N GLY A 134 4.32 -14.42 -8.72
CA GLY A 134 3.53 -14.35 -7.50
C GLY A 134 4.00 -13.30 -6.49
N PHE A 135 5.28 -12.92 -6.53
CA PHE A 135 5.87 -12.03 -5.54
C PHE A 135 6.56 -10.80 -6.17
N PRO A 136 6.38 -9.60 -5.61
CA PRO A 136 5.38 -9.22 -4.61
C PRO A 136 3.98 -9.07 -5.22
N SER A 137 2.95 -9.01 -4.38
CA SER A 137 1.57 -8.77 -4.84
C SER A 137 1.43 -7.37 -5.47
N GLY A 138 0.96 -7.33 -6.73
CA GLY A 138 0.76 -6.08 -7.46
C GLY A 138 -0.38 -5.24 -6.87
N HIS A 139 -1.51 -5.88 -6.58
CA HIS A 139 -2.69 -5.24 -5.99
C HIS A 139 -2.39 -4.66 -4.62
N ALA A 140 -1.71 -5.40 -3.75
CA ALA A 140 -1.34 -4.90 -2.43
C ALA A 140 -0.36 -3.71 -2.53
N MET A 141 0.67 -3.83 -3.37
CA MET A 141 1.68 -2.79 -3.54
C MET A 141 1.09 -1.50 -4.13
N MET A 142 0.33 -1.61 -5.22
CA MET A 142 -0.29 -0.45 -5.87
C MET A 142 -1.40 0.17 -5.02
N SER A 143 -2.13 -0.63 -4.24
CA SER A 143 -3.10 -0.13 -3.26
C SER A 143 -2.42 0.65 -2.14
N THR A 144 -1.29 0.16 -1.64
CA THR A 144 -0.50 0.86 -0.61
C THR A 144 -0.06 2.23 -1.12
N VAL A 145 0.45 2.29 -2.35
CA VAL A 145 0.86 3.56 -2.98
C VAL A 145 -0.35 4.47 -3.20
N ALA A 146 -1.37 4.02 -3.92
CA ALA A 146 -2.48 4.87 -4.34
C ALA A 146 -3.36 5.31 -3.16
N TYR A 147 -3.82 4.37 -2.33
CA TYR A 147 -4.69 4.66 -1.21
C TYR A 147 -3.94 5.30 -0.04
N GLY A 148 -2.67 4.93 0.18
CA GLY A 148 -1.82 5.60 1.17
C GLY A 148 -1.56 7.07 0.81
N MET A 149 -1.26 7.35 -0.46
CA MET A 149 -1.12 8.74 -0.91
C MET A 149 -2.43 9.50 -0.91
N LEU A 150 -3.54 8.86 -1.27
CA LEU A 150 -4.85 9.51 -1.21
C LEU A 150 -5.19 9.90 0.22
N CYS A 151 -4.95 8.99 1.17
CA CYS A 151 -5.07 9.27 2.59
C CYS A 151 -4.22 10.49 2.97
N TYR A 152 -2.94 10.51 2.59
CA TYR A 152 -2.07 11.66 2.83
C TYR A 152 -2.65 12.97 2.26
N TYR A 153 -3.14 12.97 1.02
CA TYR A 153 -3.73 14.16 0.40
C TYR A 153 -4.99 14.62 1.11
N ILE A 154 -5.87 13.71 1.53
CA ILE A 154 -7.06 14.05 2.31
C ILE A 154 -6.64 14.68 3.64
N LEU A 155 -5.65 14.11 4.33
CA LEU A 155 -5.17 14.60 5.62
C LEU A 155 -4.53 16.00 5.55
N LEU A 156 -4.10 16.47 4.36
CA LEU A 156 -3.66 17.86 4.18
C LEU A 156 -4.77 18.88 4.41
N PHE A 157 -6.04 18.46 4.28
CA PHE A 157 -7.21 19.34 4.42
C PHE A 157 -7.99 19.12 5.71
N ILE A 158 -7.60 18.14 6.54
CA ILE A 158 -8.28 17.80 7.80
C ILE A 158 -7.47 18.28 9.01
N ASN A 159 -8.08 19.16 9.81
CA ASN A 159 -7.48 19.69 11.04
C ASN A 159 -7.87 18.90 12.30
N ASN A 160 -9.03 18.23 12.28
CA ASN A 160 -9.54 17.49 13.43
C ASN A 160 -8.78 16.17 13.62
N GLN A 161 -8.14 16.00 14.79
CA GLN A 161 -7.32 14.83 15.06
C GLN A 161 -8.11 13.51 15.07
N PHE A 162 -9.37 13.55 15.52
CA PHE A 162 -10.22 12.36 15.49
C PHE A 162 -10.47 11.91 14.05
N GLU A 163 -10.87 12.84 13.18
CA GLU A 163 -11.10 12.56 11.75
C GLU A 163 -9.81 12.06 11.07
N ARG A 164 -8.65 12.65 11.39
CA ARG A 164 -7.35 12.20 10.85
C ARG A 164 -7.05 10.75 11.21
N VAL A 165 -7.28 10.37 12.48
CA VAL A 165 -7.08 8.99 12.95
C VAL A 165 -8.08 8.06 12.27
N THR A 166 -9.37 8.42 12.22
CA THR A 166 -10.40 7.62 11.56
C THR A 166 -10.08 7.36 10.09
N ILE A 167 -9.74 8.41 9.32
CA ILE A 167 -9.37 8.29 7.91
C ILE A 167 -8.14 7.39 7.77
N THR A 168 -7.10 7.59 8.59
CA THR A 168 -5.89 6.75 8.54
C THR A 168 -6.19 5.28 8.82
N CYS A 169 -7.05 4.99 9.81
CA CYS A 169 -7.48 3.63 10.14
C CYS A 169 -8.30 3.01 9.01
N LEU A 170 -9.22 3.76 8.39
CA LEU A 170 -10.02 3.27 7.27
C LEU A 170 -9.17 2.92 6.04
N PHE A 171 -8.24 3.80 5.67
CA PHE A 171 -7.35 3.57 4.53
C PHE A 171 -6.36 2.43 4.80
N THR A 172 -5.81 2.35 6.00
CA THR A 172 -4.96 1.21 6.41
C THR A 172 -5.74 -0.09 6.39
N GLY A 173 -6.96 -0.11 6.95
CA GLY A 173 -7.85 -1.27 6.94
C GLY A 173 -8.18 -1.73 5.52
N LEU A 174 -8.49 -0.79 4.62
CA LEU A 174 -8.71 -1.08 3.20
C LEU A 174 -7.48 -1.73 2.56
N ILE A 175 -6.29 -1.17 2.74
CA ILE A 175 -5.04 -1.71 2.17
C ILE A 175 -4.78 -3.13 2.68
N LEU A 176 -4.99 -3.37 3.99
CA LEU A 176 -4.82 -4.69 4.59
C LEU A 176 -5.84 -5.70 4.06
N LEU A 177 -7.10 -5.30 3.87
CA LEU A 177 -8.14 -6.16 3.29
C LEU A 177 -7.84 -6.52 1.84
N ILE A 178 -7.34 -5.58 1.03
CA ILE A 178 -6.90 -5.83 -0.34
C ILE A 178 -5.68 -6.77 -0.35
N GLY A 179 -4.77 -6.61 0.61
CA GLY A 179 -3.63 -7.52 0.77
C GLY A 179 -4.08 -8.93 1.13
N PHE A 180 -5.03 -9.06 2.06
CA PHE A 180 -5.58 -10.34 2.50
C PHE A 180 -6.42 -11.04 1.44
N SER A 181 -7.05 -10.29 0.52
CA SER A 181 -7.87 -10.85 -0.55
C SER A 181 -7.05 -11.50 -1.69
N ARG A 182 -5.71 -11.49 -1.63
CA ARG A 182 -4.80 -11.86 -2.71
C ARG A 182 -3.85 -13.00 -2.37
#